data_AF-A0AAW0BE12-F1
#
_entry.id   AF-A0AAW0BE12-F1
#
_cell.length_a   1.000
_cell.length_b   1.000
_cell.length_c   1.000
_cell.angle_alpha   90.00
_cell.angle_beta   90.00
_cell.angle_gamma   90.00
#
_symmetry.space_group_name_H-M   'P 1'
#
loop_
_entity.id
_entity.type
_entity.pdbx_description
1 polymer ?
#
loop_
_entity_poly.entity_id
_entity_poly.type
_entity_poly.pdbx_seq_one_letter_code
_entity_poly.pdbx_strand_id
1 'polypeptide(L)'
;MVQKIDQKERGVGMQNFQYAPAWDEFIHIVKIHSPQAYRFLAQQFPARMERQIRFKESKESTVPFTISEETFDLVKSHLDALEYSGPVAVSCDNTKLFSTLRLHWDQKRQTYFLLGGVGPPIAVPDPESVSKYMNDPEIIRGTKA
;
A
#
# COMPACT_ATOMS: atom_id res chain seq x y z
N MET A 1 14.03 -21.33 -14.55
CA MET A 1 13.94 -20.81 -15.93
C MET A 1 13.43 -21.83 -16.96
N VAL A 2 13.43 -23.14 -16.66
CA VAL A 2 12.89 -24.21 -17.52
C VAL A 2 11.42 -23.99 -17.91
N GLN A 3 10.55 -23.60 -16.95
CA GLN A 3 9.12 -23.37 -17.22
C GLN A 3 8.80 -22.24 -18.22
N LYS A 4 9.65 -21.20 -18.35
CA LYS A 4 9.43 -20.10 -19.31
C LYS A 4 9.68 -20.57 -20.74
N ILE A 5 10.70 -21.42 -20.91
CA ILE A 5 11.10 -21.98 -22.20
C ILE A 5 10.02 -22.98 -22.65
N ASP A 6 9.62 -23.90 -21.75
CA ASP A 6 8.56 -24.87 -22.01
C ASP A 6 7.22 -24.22 -22.41
N GLN A 7 6.82 -23.13 -21.75
CA GLN A 7 5.58 -22.43 -22.09
C GLN A 7 5.65 -21.71 -23.44
N LYS A 8 6.80 -21.11 -23.77
CA LYS A 8 7.04 -20.51 -25.08
C LYS A 8 7.03 -21.56 -26.19
N GLU A 9 7.66 -22.70 -25.97
CA GLU A 9 7.67 -23.82 -26.92
C GLU A 9 6.28 -24.40 -27.17
N ARG A 10 5.42 -24.42 -26.14
CA ARG A 10 4.01 -24.84 -26.24
C ARG A 10 3.09 -23.77 -26.84
N GLY A 11 3.58 -22.56 -27.10
CA GLY A 11 2.75 -21.44 -27.59
C GLY A 11 1.70 -20.95 -26.59
N VAL A 12 1.83 -21.27 -25.31
CA VAL A 12 0.90 -20.86 -24.26
C VAL A 12 1.43 -19.60 -23.58
N GLY A 13 0.55 -18.61 -23.36
CA GLY A 13 0.90 -17.39 -22.63
C GLY A 13 1.29 -17.69 -21.17
N MET A 14 1.88 -16.70 -20.48
CA MET A 14 2.37 -16.83 -19.10
C MET A 14 1.25 -16.89 -18.03
N GLN A 15 0.05 -17.35 -18.39
CA GLN A 15 -1.07 -17.51 -17.47
C GLN A 15 -0.72 -18.60 -16.44
N ASN A 16 -1.00 -18.32 -15.16
CA ASN A 16 -0.69 -19.22 -14.02
C ASN A 16 0.80 -19.58 -13.86
N PHE A 17 1.72 -18.76 -14.38
CA PHE A 17 3.15 -18.96 -14.15
C PHE A 17 3.47 -18.90 -12.65
N GLN A 18 4.14 -19.94 -12.15
CA GLN A 18 4.57 -20.03 -10.76
C GLN A 18 5.92 -19.34 -10.59
N TYR A 19 5.93 -18.25 -9.83
CA TYR A 19 7.15 -17.52 -9.51
C TYR A 19 7.78 -18.11 -8.25
N ALA A 20 9.10 -18.31 -8.27
CA ALA A 20 9.84 -18.62 -7.06
C ALA A 20 9.64 -17.49 -6.03
N PRO A 21 9.37 -17.78 -4.74
CA PRO A 21 9.06 -16.76 -3.75
C PRO A 21 10.09 -15.63 -3.67
N ALA A 22 11.38 -15.97 -3.61
CA ALA A 22 12.47 -14.99 -3.56
C ALA A 22 12.55 -14.10 -4.81
N TRP A 23 12.22 -14.64 -5.99
CA TRP A 23 12.19 -13.86 -7.22
C TRP A 23 10.98 -12.91 -7.26
N ASP A 24 9.82 -13.38 -6.81
CA ASP A 24 8.59 -12.58 -6.73
C ASP A 24 8.77 -11.40 -5.76
N GLU A 25 9.39 -11.65 -4.61
CA GLU A 25 9.74 -10.65 -3.62
C GLU A 25 10.75 -9.63 -4.17
N PHE A 26 11.84 -10.10 -4.80
CA PHE A 26 12.83 -9.22 -5.43
C PHE A 26 12.18 -8.27 -6.46
N ILE A 27 11.34 -8.80 -7.35
CA ILE A 27 10.63 -8.01 -8.36
C ILE A 27 9.68 -7.00 -7.72
N HIS A 28 9.02 -7.38 -6.62
CA HIS A 28 8.15 -6.47 -5.87
C HIS A 28 8.95 -5.33 -5.22
N ILE A 29 10.08 -5.64 -4.58
CA ILE A 29 11.01 -4.64 -4.00
C ILE A 29 11.51 -3.67 -5.08
N VAL A 30 11.95 -4.18 -6.23
CA VAL A 30 12.39 -3.32 -7.34
C VAL A 30 11.27 -2.39 -7.81
N LYS A 31 10.03 -2.88 -7.90
CA LYS A 31 8.86 -2.06 -8.27
C LYS A 31 8.56 -0.98 -7.23
N ILE A 32 8.75 -1.24 -5.94
CA ILE A 32 8.60 -0.25 -4.87
C ILE A 32 9.67 0.84 -4.99
N HIS A 33 10.93 0.47 -5.23
CA HIS A 33 12.03 1.44 -5.36
C HIS A 33 12.00 2.23 -6.69
N SER A 34 11.70 1.56 -7.81
CA SER A 34 11.66 2.18 -9.14
C SER A 34 10.76 1.40 -10.10
N PRO A 35 9.54 1.91 -10.39
CA PRO A 35 8.66 1.33 -11.40
C PRO A 35 9.31 1.24 -12.79
N GLN A 36 10.19 2.19 -13.13
CA GLN A 36 10.92 2.19 -14.40
C GLN A 36 11.92 1.03 -14.47
N ALA A 37 12.70 0.81 -13.41
CA ALA A 37 13.64 -0.31 -13.34
C ALA A 37 12.90 -1.66 -13.42
N TYR A 38 11.78 -1.78 -12.71
CA TYR A 38 10.89 -2.95 -12.81
C TYR A 38 10.41 -3.18 -14.25
N ARG A 39 9.92 -2.15 -14.95
CA ARG A 39 9.45 -2.28 -16.34
C ARG A 39 10.56 -2.73 -17.29
N PHE A 40 11.77 -2.21 -17.10
CA PHE A 40 12.95 -2.64 -17.85
C PHE A 40 13.27 -4.12 -17.60
N LEU A 41 13.30 -4.56 -16.35
CA LEU A 41 13.54 -5.97 -16.00
C LEU A 41 12.44 -6.90 -16.52
N ALA A 42 11.18 -6.48 -16.45
CA ALA A 42 10.03 -7.26 -16.90
C ALA A 42 10.02 -7.51 -18.42
N GLN A 43 10.76 -6.72 -19.22
CA GLN A 43 10.95 -7.00 -20.64
C GLN A 43 11.86 -8.21 -20.87
N GLN A 44 12.84 -8.42 -20.00
CA GLN A 44 13.86 -9.47 -20.15
C GLN A 44 13.50 -10.74 -19.37
N PHE A 45 13.01 -10.57 -18.15
CA PHE A 45 12.74 -11.66 -17.20
C PHE A 45 11.24 -11.85 -16.95
N PRO A 46 10.77 -13.08 -16.66
CA PRO A 46 9.41 -13.29 -16.18
C PRO A 46 9.15 -12.48 -14.91
N ALA A 47 8.14 -11.63 -14.93
CA ALA A 47 7.72 -10.87 -13.76
C ALA A 47 6.19 -10.83 -13.71
N ARG A 48 5.62 -10.81 -12.49
CA ARG A 48 4.20 -10.51 -12.33
C ARG A 48 3.89 -9.15 -12.91
N MET A 49 2.71 -8.99 -13.51
CA MET A 49 2.26 -7.69 -14.03
C MET A 49 1.98 -6.70 -12.89
N GLU A 50 2.18 -5.39 -13.13
CA GLU A 50 1.88 -4.34 -12.14
C GLU A 50 0.46 -4.46 -11.55
N ARG A 51 -0.53 -4.85 -12.37
CA ARG A 51 -1.90 -5.10 -11.91
C ARG A 51 -1.99 -6.23 -10.90
N GLN A 52 -1.25 -7.32 -11.11
CA GLN A 52 -1.23 -8.45 -10.19
C GLN A 52 -0.53 -8.09 -8.88
N ILE A 53 0.55 -7.30 -8.96
CA ILE A 53 1.24 -6.79 -7.76
C ILE A 53 0.28 -5.91 -6.95
N ARG A 54 -0.43 -4.96 -7.58
CA ARG A 54 -1.43 -4.12 -6.88
C ARG A 54 -2.55 -4.93 -6.23
N PHE A 55 -3.01 -6.00 -6.88
CA PHE A 55 -4.02 -6.88 -6.31
C PHE A 55 -3.51 -7.69 -5.12
N LYS A 56 -2.22 -8.02 -5.08
CA LYS A 56 -1.57 -8.64 -3.93
C LYS A 56 -1.45 -7.62 -2.79
N GLU A 57 -0.92 -6.44 -3.09
CA GLU A 57 -0.81 -5.32 -2.13
C GLU A 57 -2.16 -4.95 -1.52
N SER A 58 -3.25 -4.97 -2.29
CA SER A 58 -4.59 -4.66 -1.75
C SER A 58 -5.12 -5.69 -0.75
N LYS A 59 -4.51 -6.88 -0.67
CA LYS A 59 -4.85 -7.91 0.31
C LYS A 59 -3.93 -7.88 1.53
N GLU A 60 -2.81 -7.16 1.45
CA GLU A 60 -1.89 -7.00 2.56
C GLU A 60 -2.48 -6.01 3.58
N SER A 61 -2.06 -6.13 4.85
CA SER A 61 -2.59 -5.28 5.92
C SER A 61 -2.27 -3.82 5.62
N THR A 62 -3.30 -2.96 5.66
CA THR A 62 -3.13 -1.52 5.51
C THR A 62 -2.49 -0.93 6.76
N VAL A 63 -1.63 0.08 6.57
CA VAL A 63 -1.10 0.89 7.67
C VAL A 63 -2.28 1.60 8.37
N PRO A 64 -2.32 1.62 9.72
CA PRO A 64 -3.33 2.37 10.46
C PRO A 64 -3.39 3.84 10.04
N PHE A 65 -4.58 4.44 10.02
CA PHE A 65 -4.75 5.85 9.60
C PHE A 65 -4.15 6.86 10.57
N THR A 66 -3.95 6.47 11.82
CA THR A 66 -3.40 7.30 12.89
C THR A 66 -2.24 6.60 13.55
N ILE A 67 -1.40 7.34 14.27
CA ILE A 67 -0.40 6.76 15.16
C ILE A 67 -1.15 6.08 16.32
N SER A 68 -1.14 4.75 16.35
CA SER A 68 -1.81 3.92 17.37
C SER A 68 -0.86 2.86 17.91
N GLU A 69 -1.29 2.09 18.93
CA GLU A 69 -0.53 0.94 19.43
C GLU A 69 -0.16 -0.05 18.31
N GLU A 70 -1.08 -0.28 17.37
CA GLU A 70 -0.83 -1.12 16.19
C GLU A 70 0.36 -0.60 15.35
N THR A 71 0.53 0.73 15.25
CA THR A 71 1.68 1.32 14.56
C THR A 71 2.99 0.93 15.25
N PHE A 72 3.03 0.94 16.59
CA PHE A 72 4.21 0.56 17.36
C PHE A 72 4.48 -0.95 17.29
N ASP A 73 3.45 -1.78 17.27
CA ASP A 73 3.59 -3.23 17.08
C ASP A 73 4.20 -3.57 15.71
N LEU A 74 3.78 -2.84 14.66
CA LEU A 74 4.35 -2.98 13.31
C LEU A 74 5.82 -2.55 13.28
N VAL A 75 6.16 -1.42 13.92
CA VAL A 75 7.56 -0.96 14.01
C VAL A 75 8.42 -1.98 14.76
N LYS A 76 7.95 -2.48 15.91
CA LYS A 76 8.65 -3.51 16.68
C LYS A 76 8.88 -4.77 15.87
N SER A 77 7.83 -5.28 15.22
CA SER A 77 7.92 -6.48 14.36
C SER A 77 8.95 -6.30 13.24
N HIS A 78 9.04 -5.09 12.69
CA HIS A 78 10.03 -4.77 11.66
C HIS A 78 11.47 -4.73 12.21
N LEU A 79 11.67 -4.13 13.38
CA LEU A 79 12.99 -4.10 14.04
C LEU A 79 13.46 -5.49 14.47
N ASP A 80 12.55 -6.33 14.96
CA ASP A 80 12.82 -7.73 15.31
C ASP A 80 13.26 -8.52 14.06
N ALA A 81 12.60 -8.32 12.92
CA ALA A 81 12.98 -8.94 11.65
C ALA A 81 14.34 -8.49 11.11
N LEU A 82 14.81 -7.30 11.52
CA LEU A 82 16.14 -6.77 11.21
C LEU A 82 17.19 -7.14 12.28
N GLU A 83 16.80 -7.86 13.34
CA GLU A 83 17.63 -8.14 14.52
C GLU A 83 18.25 -6.87 15.14
N TYR A 84 17.53 -5.76 15.07
CA TYR A 84 18.02 -4.46 15.54
C TYR A 84 17.88 -4.33 17.07
N SER A 85 19.01 -4.20 17.76
CA SER A 85 19.08 -4.09 19.24
C SER A 85 19.54 -2.70 19.74
N GLY A 86 19.68 -1.74 18.83
CA GLY A 86 20.11 -0.38 19.16
C GLY A 86 19.01 0.48 19.80
N PRO A 87 19.36 1.68 20.30
CA PRO A 87 18.38 2.62 20.82
C PRO A 87 17.46 3.14 19.71
N VAL A 88 16.17 3.23 20.00
CA VAL A 88 15.14 3.77 19.09
C VAL A 88 14.60 5.07 19.66
N ALA A 89 14.53 6.11 18.83
CA ALA A 89 13.90 7.38 19.18
C ALA A 89 12.65 7.60 18.32
N VAL A 90 11.59 8.11 18.93
CA VAL A 90 10.35 8.50 18.23
C VAL A 90 10.36 10.01 18.08
N SER A 91 10.28 10.48 16.83
CA SER A 91 10.08 11.87 16.49
C SER A 91 8.81 12.00 15.64
N CYS A 92 8.17 13.16 15.73
CA CYS A 92 7.00 13.49 14.94
C CYS A 92 7.22 14.87 14.32
N ASP A 93 6.99 14.98 13.02
CA ASP A 93 6.98 16.25 12.31
C ASP A 93 5.83 16.26 11.30
N ASN A 94 5.29 17.44 11.03
CA ASN A 94 4.15 17.61 10.16
C ASN A 94 4.61 17.80 8.71
N THR A 95 4.28 16.83 7.85
CA THR A 95 4.47 17.00 6.41
C THR A 95 3.34 17.83 5.80
N LYS A 96 3.67 18.79 4.94
CA LYS A 96 2.68 19.58 4.21
C LYS A 96 2.02 18.72 3.13
N LEU A 97 0.70 18.58 3.18
CA LEU A 97 -0.12 17.85 2.20
C LEU A 97 -1.10 18.79 1.49
N PHE A 98 -1.68 18.33 0.38
CA PHE A 98 -2.79 19.02 -0.26
C PHE A 98 -4.03 18.99 0.63
N SER A 99 -4.73 20.13 0.74
CA SER A 99 -5.96 20.29 1.52
C SER A 99 -7.15 19.64 0.81
N THR A 100 -7.16 18.31 0.74
CA THR A 100 -8.19 17.51 0.06
C THR A 100 -8.73 16.42 0.98
N LEU A 101 -10.04 16.29 1.02
CA LEU A 101 -10.69 15.14 1.67
C LEU A 101 -10.72 13.95 0.71
N ARG A 102 -10.33 12.77 1.18
CA ARG A 102 -10.30 11.53 0.39
C ARG A 102 -11.03 10.41 1.11
N LEU A 103 -11.84 9.66 0.37
CA LEU A 103 -12.54 8.49 0.88
C LEU A 103 -11.64 7.25 0.76
N HIS A 104 -11.50 6.52 1.85
CA HIS A 104 -10.69 5.30 1.94
C HIS A 104 -11.52 4.17 2.55
N TRP A 105 -11.46 2.98 1.95
CA TRP A 105 -12.09 1.79 2.50
C TRP A 105 -11.18 1.16 3.56
N ASP A 106 -11.72 0.89 4.75
CA ASP A 106 -11.03 0.09 5.76
C ASP A 106 -11.61 -1.33 5.79
N GLN A 107 -10.78 -2.30 5.42
CA GLN A 107 -11.17 -3.71 5.42
C GLN A 107 -11.40 -4.26 6.83
N LYS A 108 -10.74 -3.74 7.87
CA LYS A 108 -10.93 -4.25 9.23
C LYS A 108 -12.28 -3.84 9.80
N ARG A 109 -12.66 -2.57 9.59
CA ARG A 109 -13.92 -1.99 10.08
C ARG A 109 -15.08 -2.12 9.11
N GLN A 110 -14.84 -2.61 7.90
CA GLN A 110 -15.84 -2.80 6.83
C GLN A 110 -16.65 -1.53 6.56
N THR A 111 -15.97 -0.38 6.54
CA THR A 111 -16.60 0.92 6.32
C THR A 111 -15.65 1.89 5.63
N TYR A 112 -16.21 2.95 5.04
CA TYR A 112 -15.42 4.02 4.46
C TYR A 112 -15.04 5.05 5.52
N PHE A 113 -13.83 5.60 5.38
CA PHE A 113 -13.33 6.71 6.18
C PHE A 113 -12.97 7.88 5.29
N LEU A 114 -13.33 9.08 5.71
CA LEU A 114 -12.90 10.33 5.11
C LEU A 114 -11.62 10.81 5.81
N LEU A 115 -10.55 10.97 5.04
CA LEU A 115 -9.23 11.40 5.48
C LEU A 115 -8.88 12.78 4.92
N GLY A 116 -7.99 13.53 5.59
CA GLY A 116 -7.50 14.84 5.13
C GLY A 116 -8.13 16.05 5.83
N GLY A 117 -9.02 15.81 6.80
CA GLY A 117 -9.50 16.82 7.74
C GLY A 117 -8.53 17.00 8.91
N VAL A 118 -8.73 18.07 9.68
CA VAL A 118 -8.09 18.24 10.99
C VAL A 118 -8.80 17.33 11.99
N GLY A 119 -8.04 16.52 12.73
CA GLY A 119 -8.57 15.60 13.73
C GLY A 119 -8.62 14.14 13.27
N PRO A 120 -9.43 13.29 13.92
CA PRO A 120 -9.49 11.86 13.63
C PRO A 120 -10.18 11.55 12.29
N PRO A 121 -9.90 10.39 11.67
CA PRO A 121 -10.65 9.89 10.52
C PRO A 121 -12.16 9.84 10.77
N ILE A 122 -12.96 10.31 9.81
CA ILE A 122 -14.41 10.37 9.93
C ILE A 122 -15.03 9.15 9.24
N ALA A 123 -15.78 8.33 9.97
CA ALA A 123 -16.49 7.19 9.38
C ALA A 123 -17.66 7.67 8.52
N VAL A 124 -17.76 7.14 7.30
CA VAL A 124 -18.84 7.40 6.35
C VAL A 124 -19.61 6.09 6.17
N PRO A 125 -20.78 5.94 6.81
CA PRO A 125 -21.48 4.66 6.88
C PRO A 125 -22.13 4.26 5.55
N ASP A 126 -22.41 5.22 4.67
CA ASP A 126 -23.17 5.00 3.44
C ASP A 126 -22.59 5.81 2.25
N PRO A 127 -22.50 5.23 1.04
CA PRO A 127 -21.98 5.92 -0.15
C PRO A 127 -22.76 7.17 -0.59
N GLU A 128 -24.08 7.22 -0.40
CA GLU A 128 -24.91 8.38 -0.77
C GLU A 128 -24.64 9.57 0.17
N SER A 129 -24.28 9.28 1.43
CA SER A 129 -23.92 10.30 2.42
C SER A 129 -22.56 10.96 2.19
N VAL A 130 -21.70 10.42 1.32
CA VAL A 130 -20.33 10.93 1.08
C VAL A 130 -20.33 12.41 0.67
N SER A 131 -21.26 12.82 -0.21
CA SER A 131 -21.35 14.21 -0.68
C SER A 131 -21.66 15.17 0.46
N LYS A 132 -22.47 14.74 1.43
CA LYS A 132 -22.78 15.54 2.62
C LYS A 132 -21.52 15.80 3.44
N TYR A 133 -20.75 14.76 3.75
CA TYR A 133 -19.51 14.88 4.52
C TYR A 133 -18.41 15.64 3.77
N MET A 134 -18.31 15.50 2.44
CA MET A 134 -17.28 16.22 1.67
C MET A 134 -17.51 17.73 1.59
N ASN A 135 -18.78 18.15 1.67
CA ASN A 135 -19.20 19.55 1.56
C ASN A 135 -19.57 20.17 2.93
N ASP A 136 -19.39 19.42 4.02
CA ASP A 136 -19.70 19.88 5.37
C ASP A 136 -18.72 21.01 5.77
N PRO A 137 -19.21 22.23 6.07
CA PRO A 137 -18.36 23.34 6.49
C PRO A 137 -17.75 23.12 7.89
N GLU A 138 -18.30 22.23 8.72
CA GLU A 138 -17.74 21.90 10.04
C GLU A 138 -16.47 21.04 9.92
N ILE A 139 -16.30 20.32 8.79
CA ILE A 139 -15.09 19.53 8.54
C ILE A 139 -14.00 20.45 8.02
N ILE A 140 -13.20 20.95 8.96
CA ILE A 140 -12.03 21.76 8.66
C ILE A 140 -11.02 20.90 7.91
N ARG A 141 -10.78 21.25 6.65
CA ARG A 141 -9.73 20.61 5.84
C ARG A 141 -8.38 20.94 6.44
N GLY A 142 -7.46 19.97 6.46
CA GLY A 142 -6.08 20.24 6.81
C GLY A 142 -5.49 21.24 5.82
N THR A 143 -5.39 22.50 6.23
CA THR A 143 -4.83 23.58 5.42
C THR A 143 -3.40 23.89 5.85
N LYS A 144 -2.67 24.52 4.96
CA LYS A 144 -1.33 25.04 5.25
C LYS A 144 -1.47 26.22 6.23
N ALA A 145 -0.77 26.14 7.37
CA ALA A 145 -0.41 27.31 8.18
C ALA A 145 0.76 28.07 7.52
#